data_AF-A0A0F3GLC9-F1
#
_entry.id   AF-A0A0F3GLC9-F1
#
_cell.length_a   1.000
_cell.length_b   1.000
_cell.length_c   1.000
_cell.angle_alpha   90.00
_cell.angle_beta   90.00
_cell.angle_gamma   90.00
#
_symmetry.space_group_name_H-M   'P 1'
#
loop_
_entity.id
_entity.type
_entity.pdbx_description
1 polymer ?
#
loop_
_entity_poly.entity_id
_entity_poly.type
_entity_poly.pdbx_seq_one_letter_code
_entity_poly.pdbx_strand_id
1 'polypeptide(L)' 'MAFGATVNVFDIDTEEEKQFTLVGADEADARKGRISVTSPVGKALLGKQVGDEVLIKAPAKTIAYEILSINFE' A
#
# COMPACT_ATOMS: atom_id res chain seq x y z
N MET A 1 10.00 2.84 5.77
CA MET A 1 9.73 2.79 4.30
C MET A 1 10.25 4.06 3.66
N ALA A 2 10.85 3.95 2.48
CA ALA A 2 11.39 5.07 1.69
C ALA A 2 10.64 5.17 0.36
N PHE A 3 10.78 6.31 -0.33
CA PHE A 3 10.31 6.51 -1.69
C PHE A 3 10.89 5.43 -2.62
N GLY A 4 10.08 4.83 -3.50
CA GLY A 4 10.47 3.73 -4.39
C GLY A 4 10.28 2.32 -3.81
N ALA A 5 9.76 2.17 -2.59
CA ALA A 5 9.51 0.85 -2.02
C ALA A 5 8.28 0.17 -2.67
N THR A 6 8.43 -1.10 -3.02
CA THR A 6 7.34 -1.96 -3.52
C THR A 6 6.88 -2.89 -2.39
N VAL A 7 5.63 -2.73 -1.98
CA VAL A 7 5.01 -3.44 -0.87
C VAL A 7 3.96 -4.40 -1.44
N ASN A 8 4.09 -5.69 -1.13
CA ASN A 8 3.03 -6.66 -1.38
C ASN A 8 2.12 -6.72 -0.15
N VAL A 9 0.83 -6.61 -0.38
CA VAL A 9 -0.20 -6.69 0.65
C VAL A 9 -1.27 -7.69 0.28
N PHE A 10 -1.88 -8.31 1.29
CA PHE A 10 -3.02 -9.20 1.12
C PHE A 10 -4.31 -8.49 1.54
N ASP A 11 -5.27 -8.41 0.63
CA ASP A 11 -6.61 -7.89 0.89
C ASP A 11 -7.40 -8.96 1.66
N ILE A 12 -7.65 -8.74 2.94
CA ILE A 12 -8.35 -9.73 3.79
C ILE A 12 -9.82 -9.85 3.39
N ASP A 13 -10.39 -8.80 2.78
CA ASP A 13 -11.80 -8.76 2.42
C ASP A 13 -12.06 -9.41 1.05
N THR A 14 -11.15 -9.23 0.09
CA THR A 14 -11.27 -9.84 -1.24
C THR A 14 -10.46 -11.13 -1.42
N GLU A 15 -9.65 -11.50 -0.43
CA GLU A 15 -8.72 -12.64 -0.47
C GLU A 15 -7.72 -12.57 -1.64
N GLU A 16 -7.29 -11.36 -2.00
CA GLU A 16 -6.40 -11.10 -3.14
C GLU A 16 -5.08 -10.46 -2.72
N GLU A 17 -3.98 -10.91 -3.34
CA GLU A 17 -2.67 -10.27 -3.22
C GLU A 17 -2.57 -9.06 -4.15
N LYS A 18 -2.14 -7.92 -3.61
CA LYS A 18 -1.93 -6.67 -4.36
C LYS A 18 -0.52 -6.17 -4.12
N GLN A 19 0.09 -5.66 -5.19
CA GLN A 19 1.40 -5.02 -5.13
C GLN A 19 1.24 -3.51 -5.28
N PHE A 20 1.84 -2.76 -4.35
CA PHE A 20 1.83 -1.31 -4.34
C PHE A 20 3.23 -0.74 -4.30
N THR A 21 3.58 0.11 -5.26
CA THR A 21 4.85 0.85 -5.27
C THR A 21 4.62 2.27 -4.79
N LEU A 22 5.31 2.65 -3.72
CA LEU A 22 5.26 3.98 -3.13
C LEU A 22 6.07 4.96 -3.96
N VAL A 23 5.38 5.87 -4.65
CA VAL A 23 5.97 6.87 -5.55
C VAL A 23 5.55 8.30 -5.17
N GLY A 24 6.05 9.29 -5.91
CA GLY A 24 5.66 10.69 -5.75
C GLY A 24 4.23 10.94 -6.24
N ALA A 25 3.66 12.09 -5.86
CA ALA A 25 2.33 12.48 -6.34
C ALA A 25 2.26 12.62 -7.86
N ASP A 26 3.36 13.05 -8.48
CA ASP A 26 3.46 13.23 -9.93
C ASP A 26 3.52 11.89 -10.70
N GLU A 27 4.10 10.86 -10.09
CA GLU A 27 4.33 9.55 -10.70
C GLU A 27 3.27 8.49 -10.32
N ALA A 28 2.31 8.87 -9.48
CA ALA A 28 1.28 7.96 -8.98
C ALA A 28 0.31 7.54 -10.07
N ASP A 29 0.11 6.24 -10.20
CA ASP A 29 -0.76 5.62 -11.18
C ASP A 29 -1.41 4.37 -10.56
N ALA A 30 -2.64 4.55 -10.06
CA ALA A 30 -3.40 3.47 -9.41
C ALA A 30 -3.66 2.28 -10.35
N ARG A 31 -3.70 2.50 -11.67
CA ARG A 31 -3.89 1.40 -12.64
C ARG A 31 -2.65 0.51 -12.74
N LYS A 32 -1.48 1.04 -12.42
CA LYS A 32 -0.20 0.32 -12.42
C LYS A 32 0.24 -0.10 -11.01
N GLY A 33 -0.63 0.01 -10.00
CA GLY A 33 -0.27 -0.25 -8.61
C GLY A 33 0.72 0.77 -8.03
N ARG A 34 0.91 1.93 -8.67
CA ARG A 34 1.80 2.99 -8.17
C ARG A 34 1.00 3.96 -7.33
N ILE A 35 1.30 4.03 -6.04
CA ILE A 35 0.52 4.79 -5.07
C ILE A 35 1.37 5.92 -4.52
N SER A 36 0.82 7.13 -4.50
CA SER A 36 1.55 8.25 -3.91
C SER A 36 1.72 8.05 -2.41
N VAL A 37 2.91 8.35 -1.89
CA VAL A 37 3.18 8.42 -0.44
C VAL A 37 2.26 9.39 0.31
N THR A 38 1.64 10.35 -0.38
CA THR A 38 0.71 11.33 0.22
C THR A 38 -0.75 10.86 0.27
N SER A 39 -1.08 9.79 -0.46
CA SER A 39 -2.43 9.22 -0.50
C SER A 39 -2.78 8.50 0.81
N PRO A 40 -4.08 8.26 1.10
CA PRO A 40 -4.49 7.51 2.29
C PRO A 40 -3.84 6.12 2.39
N VAL A 41 -3.70 5.43 1.25
CA VAL A 41 -3.06 4.12 1.17
C VAL A 41 -1.56 4.23 1.45
N GLY A 42 -0.88 5.14 0.77
CA GLY A 42 0.56 5.36 0.97
C GLY A 42 0.89 5.75 2.41
N LYS A 43 0.07 6.60 3.04
CA LYS A 43 0.20 6.98 4.45
C LYS A 43 -0.07 5.83 5.41
N ALA A 44 -1.04 4.97 5.10
CA ALA A 44 -1.36 3.80 5.94
C ALA A 44 -0.24 2.75 5.91
N LEU A 45 0.44 2.61 4.76
CA LEU A 45 1.61 1.75 4.61
C LEU A 45 2.87 2.41 5.20
N LEU A 46 2.97 3.74 5.18
CA LEU A 46 4.15 4.45 5.64
C LEU A 46 4.49 4.11 7.09
N GLY A 47 5.72 3.62 7.32
CA GLY A 47 6.21 3.29 8.67
C GLY A 47 5.83 1.90 9.17
N LYS A 48 5.14 1.11 8.35
CA LYS A 48 4.79 -0.28 8.66
C LYS A 48 5.88 -1.26 8.23
N GLN A 49 5.80 -2.48 8.74
CA GLN A 49 6.78 -3.54 8.52
C GLN A 49 6.11 -4.80 7.95
N VAL A 50 6.91 -5.77 7.51
CA VAL A 50 6.38 -7.07 7.06
C VAL A 50 5.69 -7.76 8.23
N GLY A 51 4.48 -8.27 8.01
CA GLY A 51 3.61 -8.87 9.02
C GLY A 51 2.74 -7.87 9.79
N ASP A 52 2.85 -6.57 9.54
CA ASP A 52 1.88 -5.59 10.07
C ASP A 52 0.57 -5.62 9.29
N GLU A 53 -0.53 -5.43 10.01
CA GLU A 53 -1.83 -5.13 9.42
C GLU A 53 -2.06 -3.61 9.34
N VAL A 54 -2.67 -3.17 8.24
CA VAL A 54 -3.03 -1.78 7.98
C VAL A 54 -4.50 -1.66 7.64
N LEU A 55 -5.17 -0.69 8.26
CA LEU A 55 -6.58 -0.41 8.04
C LEU A 55 -6.72 0.89 7.25
N ILE A 56 -7.19 0.76 6.01
CA ILE A 56 -7.41 1.89 5.11
C ILE A 56 -8.87 2.29 5.17
N LYS A 57 -9.13 3.46 5.77
CA LYS A 57 -10.47 4.05 5.80
C LYS A 57 -10.70 4.84 4.52
N ALA A 58 -11.38 4.22 3.55
CA ALA A 58 -11.93 4.93 2.40
C ALA A 58 -13.35 5.43 2.73
N PRO A 59 -13.84 6.49 2.07
CA PRO A 59 -15.15 7.09 2.38
C PRO A 59 -16.32 6.10 2.30
N ALA A 60 -16.22 5.09 1.45
CA ALA A 60 -17.27 4.09 1.23
C ALA A 60 -17.04 2.76 1.95
N LYS A 61 -15.79 2.43 2.31
CA LYS A 61 -15.43 1.12 2.88
C LYS A 61 -14.12 1.19 3.65
N THR A 62 -14.02 0.41 4.73
CA THR A 62 -12.73 0.15 5.39
C THR A 62 -12.12 -1.10 4.78
N ILE A 63 -10.88 -1.01 4.32
CA ILE A 63 -10.15 -2.13 3.72
C ILE A 63 -9.01 -2.51 4.66
N ALA A 64 -8.89 -3.80 4.97
CA ALA A 64 -7.83 -4.34 5.80
C ALA A 64 -6.81 -5.04 4.90
N TYR A 65 -5.55 -4.59 5.02
CA TYR A 65 -4.44 -5.14 4.26
C TYR A 65 -3.38 -5.69 5.21
N GLU A 66 -2.88 -6.89 4.95
CA GLU A 66 -1.72 -7.44 5.66
C GLU A 66 -0.47 -7.28 4.79
N ILE A 67 0.63 -6.77 5.36
CA ILE A 67 1.88 -6.58 4.61
C ILE A 67 2.63 -7.91 4.52
N LEU A 68 2.68 -8.49 3.33
CA LEU A 68 3.35 -9.75 3.06
C LEU A 68 4.86 -9.59 2.87
N SER A 69 5.28 -8.54 2.15
CA SER A 69 6.69 -8.28 1.90
C SER A 69 6.92 -6.82 1.49
N ILE A 70 8.11 -6.31 1.79
CA ILE A 70 8.56 -4.97 1.41
C ILE A 70 9.88 -5.15 0.66
N ASN A 71 9.89 -4.75 -0.60
CA ASN A 71 11.07 -4.75 -1.45
C ASN A 71 11.50 -3.31 -1.74
N PHE A 72 12.80 -3.08 -1.78
CA PHE A 72 13.42 -1.83 -2.19
C PHE A 72 14.24 -2.16 -3.43
N GLU A 73 13.95 -1.52 -4.55
CA GLU A 73 14.75 -1.62 -5.77
C GLU A 73 15.80 -0.50 -5.81
#